data_AF-A0A2R6MNT5-F1
#
_entry.id   AF-A0A2R6MNT5-F1
#
_cell.length_a   1.000
_cell.length_b   1.000
_cell.length_c   1.000
_cell.angle_alpha   90.00
_cell.angle_beta   90.00
_cell.angle_gamma   90.00
#
_symmetry.space_group_name_H-M   'P 1'
#
loop_
_entity.id
_entity.type
_entity.pdbx_description
1 polymer ?
#
loop_
_entity_poly.entity_id
_entity_poly.type
_entity_poly.pdbx_seq_one_letter_code
_entity_poly.pdbx_strand_id
1 'polypeptide(L)'
;MAPLSRQRLGAALVLLAAVAAVGSLAVSAATAPDLGTGAANDTTTDRGRTLVGMQAEGRVALLDANGTPVWRIDSEGVDYFDVTMLDNGSVLAGFIAGDQDDCGRYESPCARTGFRLIEPSPDPRVAGEWSFPVRSKRNSEVHDIEVLPSGEFLLTDMEYERVLTVAPNGTITWQWNASRRYDAPPDPTRTDWLHINDVDRVGDGRYMVSVRNANQLLVIERGEGVVEVVNEDENRADDENCKGYRGFADHDNDSDGDVLCGDPGMLDHQHNPQSLGPDAVLVADSENDRAVELHENEGEWTIAWGVESANAVGFDWPRDADRLPNGNTLITDTRNNRIVEVTPNGTTVWRADTGRWPYDAERLPYGEVTDDRLPRLNATGDTLDRGGESVLPFVDRAYAGLSFVVSLPTWFQPWHIGVIAVTVVLAVVGSGLVWSGRRNQ
;
A
#
# COMPACT_ATOMS: atom_id res chain seq x y z
N MET A 1 -4.97 48.17 36.91
CA MET A 1 -3.72 47.42 36.68
C MET A 1 -2.79 48.28 35.84
N ALA A 2 -1.55 48.51 36.29
CA ALA A 2 -0.57 49.24 35.48
C ALA A 2 -0.15 48.37 34.28
N PRO A 3 -0.01 48.91 33.06
CA PRO A 3 0.40 48.14 31.90
C PRO A 3 1.83 47.59 32.11
N LEU A 4 2.03 46.32 31.76
CA LEU A 4 3.35 45.66 31.80
C LEU A 4 4.33 46.44 30.92
N SER A 5 5.55 46.65 31.42
CA SER A 5 6.62 47.20 30.57
C SER A 5 6.93 46.22 29.44
N ARG A 6 7.34 46.74 28.27
CA ARG A 6 7.68 45.92 27.10
C ARG A 6 8.68 44.81 27.43
N GLN A 7 9.64 45.09 28.32
CA GLN A 7 10.61 44.09 28.80
C GLN A 7 9.94 42.97 29.62
N ARG A 8 9.01 43.30 30.52
CA ARG A 8 8.30 42.29 31.34
C ARG A 8 7.34 41.46 30.52
N LEU A 9 6.63 42.08 29.57
CA LEU A 9 5.77 41.36 28.63
C LEU A 9 6.61 40.42 27.75
N GLY A 10 7.74 40.91 27.21
CA GLY A 10 8.63 40.09 26.39
C GLY A 10 9.22 38.90 27.15
N ALA A 11 9.65 39.10 28.40
CA ALA A 11 10.13 38.01 29.25
C ALA A 11 9.05 36.97 29.57
N ALA A 12 7.81 37.42 29.81
CA ALA A 12 6.68 36.53 30.04
C ALA A 12 6.35 35.67 28.81
N LEU A 13 6.42 36.23 27.60
CA LEU A 13 6.18 35.48 26.36
C LEU A 13 7.26 34.43 26.10
N VAL A 14 8.54 34.75 26.36
CA VAL A 14 9.64 33.77 26.24
C VAL A 14 9.51 32.65 27.28
N LEU A 15 9.13 32.97 28.53
CA LEU A 15 8.90 31.97 29.56
C LEU A 15 7.72 31.06 29.19
N LEU A 16 6.62 31.64 28.70
CA LEU A 16 5.45 30.90 28.25
C LEU A 16 5.81 29.95 27.10
N ALA A 17 6.61 30.41 26.13
CA ALA A 17 7.12 29.57 25.05
C ALA A 17 7.92 28.37 25.57
N ALA A 18 8.85 28.60 26.51
CA ALA A 18 9.66 27.53 27.09
C ALA A 18 8.81 26.51 27.86
N VAL A 19 7.85 26.98 28.66
CA VAL A 19 6.96 26.11 29.44
C VAL A 19 6.03 25.30 28.54
N ALA A 20 5.46 25.92 27.51
CA ALA A 20 4.57 25.23 26.58
C ALA A 20 5.32 24.17 25.74
N ALA A 21 6.53 24.50 25.25
CA ALA A 21 7.34 23.55 24.49
C ALA A 21 7.81 22.36 25.34
N VAL A 22 8.43 22.61 26.50
CA VAL A 22 8.95 21.54 27.36
C VAL A 22 7.80 20.77 28.02
N GLY A 23 6.75 21.47 28.47
CA GLY A 23 5.62 20.87 29.16
C GLY A 23 4.81 19.93 28.26
N SER A 24 4.53 20.31 27.02
CA SER A 24 3.80 19.44 26.08
C SER A 24 4.54 18.14 25.80
N LEU A 25 5.82 18.24 25.41
CA LEU A 25 6.65 17.06 25.11
C LEU A 25 6.84 16.16 26.33
N ALA A 26 7.11 16.74 27.51
CA ALA A 26 7.32 15.97 28.73
C ALA A 26 6.04 15.25 29.20
N VAL A 27 4.87 15.89 29.08
CA VAL A 27 3.59 15.25 29.42
C VAL A 27 3.32 14.09 28.47
N SER A 28 3.41 14.30 27.16
CA SER A 28 3.14 13.24 26.18
C SER A 28 4.09 12.06 26.29
N ALA A 29 5.38 12.30 26.53
CA ALA A 29 6.35 11.24 26.79
C ALA A 29 6.06 10.47 28.09
N ALA A 30 5.62 11.16 29.16
CA ALA A 30 5.33 10.54 30.45
C ALA A 30 4.00 9.78 30.50
N THR A 31 3.03 10.15 29.66
CA THR A 31 1.73 9.48 29.55
C THR A 31 1.68 8.42 28.46
N ALA A 32 2.77 8.24 27.71
CA ALA A 32 2.84 7.25 26.66
C ALA A 32 2.78 5.83 27.27
N PRO A 33 1.97 4.91 26.71
CA PRO A 33 2.05 3.51 27.08
C PRO A 33 3.44 2.95 26.73
N ASP A 34 3.99 2.10 27.61
CA ASP A 34 5.25 1.38 27.38
C ASP A 34 5.06 0.38 26.23
N LEU A 35 5.30 0.83 25.00
CA LEU A 35 5.47 -0.06 23.87
C LEU A 35 6.93 -0.51 23.88
N GLY A 36 7.14 -1.81 24.08
CA GLY A 36 8.46 -2.43 24.06
C GLY A 36 9.25 -1.99 22.82
N THR A 37 10.55 -1.73 23.00
CA THR A 37 11.47 -1.33 21.94
C THR A 37 11.62 -2.44 20.90
N GLY A 38 10.70 -2.48 19.93
CA GLY A 38 10.75 -3.35 18.75
C GLY A 38 11.07 -2.53 17.51
N ALA A 39 12.34 -2.17 17.33
CA ALA A 39 12.90 -1.70 16.05
C ALA A 39 14.43 -1.82 16.10
N ALA A 40 14.92 -3.04 16.34
CA ALA A 40 16.34 -3.35 16.21
C ALA A 40 16.62 -3.71 14.75
N ASN A 41 16.87 -2.68 13.92
CA ASN A 41 17.61 -2.64 12.65
C ASN A 41 17.07 -1.61 11.66
N ASP A 42 16.61 -0.45 12.13
CA ASP A 42 16.29 0.66 11.22
C ASP A 42 17.59 1.39 10.83
N THR A 43 18.17 1.01 9.69
CA THR A 43 19.26 1.78 9.09
C THR A 43 18.69 3.11 8.59
N THR A 44 18.99 4.18 9.34
CA THR A 44 18.61 5.58 9.05
C THR A 44 18.87 6.07 7.62
N THR A 45 19.62 5.31 6.80
CA THR A 45 19.92 5.60 5.39
C THR A 45 18.73 5.43 4.46
N ASP A 46 17.79 4.54 4.76
CA ASP A 46 16.72 4.14 3.82
C ASP A 46 15.36 4.74 4.15
N ARG A 47 15.23 5.42 5.29
CA ARG A 47 14.01 6.14 5.67
C ARG A 47 13.62 7.21 4.66
N GLY A 48 12.33 7.29 4.39
CA GLY A 48 11.77 8.22 3.41
C GLY A 48 12.11 7.85 1.97
N ARG A 49 12.68 6.67 1.72
CA ARG A 49 12.79 6.12 0.37
C ARG A 49 11.55 5.31 0.01
N THR A 50 11.26 5.23 -1.28
CA THR A 50 10.14 4.44 -1.82
C THR A 50 10.68 3.52 -2.91
N LEU A 51 10.51 2.21 -2.76
CA LEU A 51 10.73 1.26 -3.84
C LEU A 51 9.49 1.23 -4.73
N VAL A 52 9.66 1.10 -6.04
CA VAL A 52 8.55 1.20 -6.99
C VAL A 52 8.71 0.21 -8.14
N GLY A 53 7.65 -0.54 -8.40
CA GLY A 53 7.46 -1.39 -9.58
C GLY A 53 6.61 -0.67 -10.63
N MET A 54 7.01 -0.73 -11.90
CA MET A 54 6.34 -0.01 -12.98
C MET A 54 5.82 -0.99 -14.04
N GLN A 55 4.49 -1.08 -14.17
CA GLN A 55 3.82 -1.91 -15.16
C GLN A 55 4.08 -1.40 -16.58
N ALA A 56 4.25 -0.09 -16.77
CA ALA A 56 4.70 0.45 -18.04
C ALA A 56 6.13 1.01 -17.92
N GLU A 57 6.92 0.89 -18.99
CA GLU A 57 8.36 1.24 -19.06
C GLU A 57 9.33 0.19 -18.50
N GLY A 58 8.85 -0.90 -17.90
CA GLY A 58 9.70 -2.01 -17.46
C GLY A 58 10.75 -1.60 -16.45
N ARG A 59 10.33 -0.80 -15.45
CA ARG A 59 11.24 -0.19 -14.49
C ARG A 59 11.00 -0.72 -13.08
N VAL A 60 12.09 -0.96 -12.36
CA VAL A 60 12.12 -0.94 -10.89
C VAL A 60 13.02 0.21 -10.47
N ALA A 61 12.59 1.01 -9.50
CA ALA A 61 13.35 2.17 -9.03
C ALA A 61 13.24 2.37 -7.52
N LEU A 62 14.32 2.84 -6.91
CA LEU A 62 14.30 3.35 -5.55
C LEU A 62 14.35 4.87 -5.59
N LEU A 63 13.33 5.53 -5.04
CA LEU A 63 13.22 6.97 -4.95
C LEU A 63 13.73 7.46 -3.60
N ASP A 64 14.36 8.64 -3.58
CA ASP A 64 14.71 9.35 -2.37
C ASP A 64 13.51 10.12 -1.79
N ALA A 65 13.75 10.82 -0.68
CA ALA A 65 12.75 11.64 0.00
C ALA A 65 12.10 12.73 -0.87
N ASN A 66 12.76 13.16 -1.94
CA ASN A 66 12.24 14.16 -2.87
C ASN A 66 11.56 13.54 -4.09
N GLY A 67 11.43 12.20 -4.14
CA GLY A 67 10.94 11.48 -5.31
C GLY A 67 11.97 11.36 -6.44
N THR A 68 13.25 11.61 -6.16
CA THR A 68 14.32 11.49 -7.17
C THR A 68 14.90 10.07 -7.15
N PRO A 69 15.09 9.42 -8.32
CA PRO A 69 15.68 8.09 -8.36
C PRO A 69 17.10 8.06 -7.77
N VAL A 70 17.30 7.24 -6.74
CA VAL A 70 18.61 6.86 -6.19
C VAL A 70 19.29 5.89 -7.15
N TRP A 71 18.54 4.88 -7.59
CA TRP A 71 18.92 3.94 -8.64
C TRP A 71 17.66 3.48 -9.36
N ARG A 72 17.83 2.95 -10.58
CA ARG A 72 16.77 2.29 -11.34
C ARG A 72 17.36 1.25 -12.27
N ILE A 73 16.55 0.28 -12.64
CA ILE A 73 16.79 -0.62 -13.76
C ILE A 73 15.63 -0.44 -14.76
N ASP A 74 15.94 -0.25 -16.04
CA ASP A 74 14.97 -0.18 -17.12
C ASP A 74 15.15 -1.43 -18.01
N SER A 75 14.08 -2.14 -18.29
CA SER A 75 14.08 -3.41 -19.02
C SER A 75 13.12 -3.33 -20.22
N GLU A 76 13.67 -3.33 -21.43
CA GLU A 76 12.86 -3.29 -22.65
C GLU A 76 12.01 -4.56 -22.79
N GLY A 77 10.72 -4.39 -23.14
CA GLY A 77 9.79 -5.51 -23.34
C GLY A 77 9.31 -6.21 -22.06
N VAL A 78 9.74 -5.73 -20.89
CA VAL A 78 9.38 -6.26 -19.58
C VAL A 78 8.43 -5.29 -18.87
N ASP A 79 7.48 -5.81 -18.11
CA ASP A 79 6.69 -5.04 -17.15
C ASP A 79 6.98 -5.60 -15.75
N TYR A 80 7.08 -4.74 -14.74
CA TYR A 80 7.26 -5.14 -13.34
C TYR A 80 6.01 -4.78 -12.55
N PHE A 81 5.64 -5.64 -11.60
CA PHE A 81 4.44 -5.52 -10.78
C PHE A 81 4.85 -5.28 -9.32
N ASP A 82 4.52 -6.20 -8.43
CA ASP A 82 5.00 -6.25 -7.05
C ASP A 82 6.54 -6.18 -6.94
N VAL A 83 7.02 -5.43 -5.93
CA VAL A 83 8.43 -5.23 -5.62
C VAL A 83 8.73 -5.19 -4.11
N THR A 84 9.37 -6.23 -3.58
CA THR A 84 9.82 -6.25 -2.18
C THR A 84 11.32 -6.01 -2.01
N MET A 85 11.72 -5.13 -1.08
CA MET A 85 13.12 -5.07 -0.63
C MET A 85 13.43 -6.16 0.40
N LEU A 86 14.36 -7.06 0.07
CA LEU A 86 14.80 -8.14 0.96
C LEU A 86 15.84 -7.65 1.98
N ASP A 87 15.96 -8.37 3.12
CA ASP A 87 16.91 -8.08 4.21
C ASP A 87 18.38 -7.91 3.77
N ASN A 88 18.77 -8.57 2.68
CA ASN A 88 20.12 -8.49 2.13
C ASN A 88 20.34 -7.27 1.21
N GLY A 89 19.32 -6.43 1.02
CA GLY A 89 19.32 -5.24 0.16
C GLY A 89 19.08 -5.53 -1.33
N SER A 90 18.83 -6.79 -1.72
CA SER A 90 18.33 -7.10 -3.06
C SER A 90 16.82 -6.87 -3.14
N VAL A 91 16.30 -6.75 -4.36
CA VAL A 91 14.88 -6.52 -4.63
C VAL A 91 14.31 -7.76 -5.30
N LEU A 92 13.22 -8.29 -4.76
CA LEU A 92 12.37 -9.26 -5.42
C LEU A 92 11.35 -8.51 -6.27
N ALA A 93 11.07 -8.99 -7.47
CA ALA A 93 10.10 -8.32 -8.35
C ALA A 93 9.33 -9.33 -9.20
N GLY A 94 8.00 -9.24 -9.18
CA GLY A 94 7.11 -9.90 -10.13
C GLY A 94 7.29 -9.28 -11.51
N PHE A 95 7.33 -10.09 -12.56
CA PHE A 95 7.54 -9.58 -13.92
C PHE A 95 6.85 -10.41 -14.99
N ILE A 96 6.59 -9.76 -16.12
CA ILE A 96 6.24 -10.40 -17.39
C ILE A 96 7.13 -9.86 -18.51
N ALA A 97 7.68 -10.73 -19.35
CA ALA A 97 8.50 -10.40 -20.51
C ALA A 97 7.84 -10.93 -21.79
N GLY A 98 7.75 -10.08 -22.82
CA GLY A 98 7.32 -10.48 -24.17
C GLY A 98 8.48 -10.96 -25.06
N ASP A 99 8.14 -11.38 -26.28
CA ASP A 99 9.09 -11.68 -27.36
C ASP A 99 10.18 -12.71 -27.01
N GLN A 100 9.80 -13.78 -26.31
CA GLN A 100 10.70 -14.84 -25.86
C GLN A 100 10.75 -16.01 -26.85
N ASP A 101 11.93 -16.64 -26.98
CA ASP A 101 12.15 -17.80 -27.86
C ASP A 101 11.87 -19.15 -27.17
N ASP A 102 12.15 -19.25 -25.87
CA ASP A 102 11.90 -20.47 -25.08
C ASP A 102 10.45 -20.50 -24.58
N CYS A 103 9.58 -21.08 -25.40
CA CYS A 103 8.13 -21.03 -25.22
C CYS A 103 7.49 -22.30 -24.67
N GLY A 104 8.29 -23.33 -24.37
CA GLY A 104 7.78 -24.60 -23.89
C GLY A 104 6.67 -25.16 -24.81
N ARG A 105 5.42 -25.07 -24.35
CA ARG A 105 4.23 -25.57 -25.09
C ARG A 105 3.61 -24.56 -26.08
N TYR A 106 4.02 -23.30 -26.05
CA TYR A 106 3.47 -22.26 -26.93
C TYR A 106 4.31 -22.07 -28.19
N GLU A 107 3.70 -21.48 -29.21
CA GLU A 107 4.42 -21.05 -30.40
C GLU A 107 5.29 -19.82 -30.10
N SER A 108 6.48 -19.78 -30.68
CA SER A 108 7.40 -18.66 -30.56
C SER A 108 7.10 -17.57 -31.60
N PRO A 109 7.23 -16.26 -31.26
CA PRO A 109 7.59 -15.76 -29.93
C PRO A 109 6.40 -15.81 -28.94
N CYS A 110 6.70 -16.01 -27.66
CA CYS A 110 5.73 -16.05 -26.57
C CYS A 110 6.09 -15.05 -25.45
N ALA A 111 5.30 -15.05 -24.38
CA ALA A 111 5.62 -14.35 -23.15
C ALA A 111 6.13 -15.31 -22.07
N ARG A 112 6.86 -14.77 -21.09
CA ARG A 112 7.31 -15.49 -19.89
C ARG A 112 7.08 -14.64 -18.66
N THR A 113 6.60 -15.27 -17.60
CA THR A 113 6.29 -14.62 -16.32
C THR A 113 7.02 -15.31 -15.17
N GLY A 114 7.15 -14.63 -14.04
CA GLY A 114 7.78 -15.16 -12.85
C GLY A 114 8.28 -14.05 -11.94
N PHE A 115 9.40 -14.30 -11.29
CA PHE A 115 10.05 -13.30 -10.46
C PHE A 115 11.54 -13.14 -10.79
N ARG A 116 12.07 -11.96 -10.49
CA ARG A 116 13.50 -11.62 -10.60
C ARG A 116 14.05 -11.18 -9.26
N LEU A 117 15.30 -11.55 -9.03
CA LEU A 117 16.13 -10.97 -7.97
C LEU A 117 17.02 -9.91 -8.59
N ILE A 118 16.87 -8.67 -8.14
CA ILE A 118 17.61 -7.51 -8.62
C ILE A 118 18.62 -7.10 -7.55
N GLU A 119 19.89 -7.06 -7.92
CA GLU A 119 20.94 -6.46 -7.08
C GLU A 119 21.09 -4.98 -7.48
N PRO A 120 20.81 -4.02 -6.58
CA PRO A 120 20.85 -2.59 -6.93
C PRO A 120 22.26 -1.99 -6.92
N SER A 121 23.25 -2.66 -6.32
CA SER A 121 24.60 -2.13 -6.09
C SER A 121 25.67 -3.17 -6.46
N PRO A 122 26.83 -2.76 -7.02
CA PRO A 122 27.24 -1.38 -7.33
C PRO A 122 26.54 -0.79 -8.57
N ASP A 123 26.00 -1.64 -9.44
CA ASP A 123 25.21 -1.27 -10.62
C ASP A 123 23.95 -2.14 -10.67
N PRO A 124 22.74 -1.57 -10.86
CA PRO A 124 21.50 -2.33 -10.91
C PRO A 124 21.50 -3.42 -11.98
N ARG A 125 21.28 -4.67 -11.58
CA ARG A 125 21.23 -5.83 -12.49
C ARG A 125 20.31 -6.93 -11.98
N VAL A 126 19.72 -7.67 -12.92
CA VAL A 126 19.04 -8.94 -12.60
C VAL A 126 20.12 -9.97 -12.26
N ALA A 127 20.11 -10.46 -11.02
CA ALA A 127 21.06 -11.42 -10.48
C ALA A 127 20.51 -12.86 -10.49
N GLY A 128 19.19 -13.02 -10.48
CA GLY A 128 18.50 -14.29 -10.57
C GLY A 128 17.12 -14.15 -11.19
N GLU A 129 16.63 -15.23 -11.79
CA GLU A 129 15.29 -15.30 -12.36
C GLU A 129 14.75 -16.73 -12.17
N TRP A 130 13.49 -16.82 -11.77
CA TRP A 130 12.69 -18.03 -11.95
C TRP A 130 11.46 -17.65 -12.78
N SER A 131 11.25 -18.35 -13.90
CA SER A 131 10.19 -18.00 -14.85
C SER A 131 9.64 -19.22 -15.59
N PHE A 132 8.43 -19.08 -16.12
CA PHE A 132 7.78 -20.08 -16.96
C PHE A 132 7.11 -19.41 -18.18
N PRO A 133 7.00 -20.12 -19.31
CA PRO A 133 6.34 -19.57 -20.49
C PRO A 133 4.83 -19.52 -20.29
N VAL A 134 4.22 -18.47 -20.82
CA VAL A 134 2.78 -18.18 -20.76
C VAL A 134 2.26 -17.77 -22.13
N ARG A 135 0.94 -17.86 -22.33
CA ARG A 135 0.35 -17.64 -23.65
C ARG A 135 0.48 -16.20 -24.10
N SER A 136 0.31 -15.24 -23.19
CA SER A 136 0.16 -13.83 -23.51
C SER A 136 0.79 -12.94 -22.45
N LYS A 137 1.27 -11.77 -22.86
CA LYS A 137 1.77 -10.71 -21.96
C LYS A 137 0.64 -9.82 -21.40
N ARG A 138 -0.60 -10.31 -21.31
CA ARG A 138 -1.77 -9.48 -20.96
C ARG A 138 -2.75 -10.10 -19.96
N ASN A 139 -2.78 -11.43 -19.88
CA ASN A 139 -3.81 -12.19 -19.16
C ASN A 139 -3.18 -13.41 -18.45
N SER A 140 -1.89 -13.32 -18.12
CA SER A 140 -1.06 -14.48 -17.75
C SER A 140 0.14 -14.09 -16.90
N GLU A 141 0.06 -12.94 -16.25
CA GLU A 141 1.12 -12.36 -15.46
C GLU A 141 1.19 -12.98 -14.07
N VAL A 142 2.39 -12.86 -13.47
CA VAL A 142 2.60 -13.00 -12.03
C VAL A 142 2.59 -11.57 -11.54
N HIS A 143 1.47 -11.16 -10.96
CA HIS A 143 1.31 -9.79 -10.49
C HIS A 143 1.93 -9.58 -9.11
N ASP A 144 2.07 -10.66 -8.35
CA ASP A 144 2.44 -10.58 -6.95
C ASP A 144 3.32 -11.75 -6.49
N ILE A 145 4.28 -11.46 -5.60
CA ILE A 145 5.32 -12.39 -5.14
C ILE A 145 5.89 -12.06 -3.74
N GLU A 146 5.59 -12.90 -2.76
CA GLU A 146 6.12 -12.76 -1.39
C GLU A 146 7.20 -13.80 -1.05
N VAL A 147 8.12 -13.46 -0.14
CA VAL A 147 9.03 -14.43 0.52
C VAL A 147 8.45 -14.90 1.85
N LEU A 148 8.14 -16.20 1.93
CA LEU A 148 7.65 -16.80 3.16
C LEU A 148 8.77 -16.99 4.20
N PRO A 149 8.44 -17.09 5.50
CA PRO A 149 9.41 -17.41 6.56
C PRO A 149 10.17 -18.74 6.35
N SER A 150 9.63 -19.66 5.55
CA SER A 150 10.31 -20.90 5.14
C SER A 150 11.44 -20.68 4.14
N GLY A 151 11.53 -19.48 3.54
CA GLY A 151 12.40 -19.15 2.40
C GLY A 151 11.83 -19.59 1.05
N GLU A 152 10.57 -20.06 1.02
CA GLU A 152 9.84 -20.30 -0.23
C GLU A 152 9.25 -18.99 -0.77
N PHE A 153 9.01 -18.97 -2.07
CA PHE A 153 8.37 -17.86 -2.78
C PHE A 153 6.88 -18.18 -2.97
N LEU A 154 5.99 -17.30 -2.55
CA LEU A 154 4.54 -17.37 -2.76
C LEU A 154 4.16 -16.44 -3.91
N LEU A 155 3.48 -16.93 -4.94
CA LEU A 155 3.09 -16.11 -6.08
C LEU A 155 1.68 -16.41 -6.59
N THR A 156 1.12 -15.40 -7.24
CA THR A 156 -0.01 -15.53 -8.15
C THR A 156 0.41 -16.11 -9.50
N ASP A 157 -0.48 -16.85 -10.16
CA ASP A 157 -0.31 -17.32 -11.53
C ASP A 157 -1.65 -17.18 -12.27
N MET A 158 -1.80 -16.07 -12.99
CA MET A 158 -3.02 -15.79 -13.75
C MET A 158 -3.23 -16.71 -14.94
N GLU A 159 -2.18 -17.31 -15.51
CA GLU A 159 -2.32 -18.20 -16.68
C GLU A 159 -3.28 -19.36 -16.39
N TYR A 160 -3.31 -19.80 -15.13
CA TYR A 160 -4.17 -20.89 -14.65
C TYR A 160 -5.08 -20.48 -13.48
N GLU A 161 -5.11 -19.20 -13.12
CA GLU A 161 -5.78 -18.65 -11.94
C GLU A 161 -5.53 -19.50 -10.68
N ARG A 162 -4.27 -19.51 -10.25
CA ARG A 162 -3.84 -20.26 -9.07
C ARG A 162 -2.86 -19.48 -8.23
N VAL A 163 -2.76 -19.89 -6.98
CA VAL A 163 -1.71 -19.46 -6.04
C VAL A 163 -0.78 -20.64 -5.82
N LEU A 164 0.52 -20.40 -5.80
CA LEU A 164 1.51 -21.47 -5.64
C LEU A 164 2.71 -21.04 -4.82
N THR A 165 3.42 -22.02 -4.26
CA THR A 165 4.73 -21.80 -3.66
C THR A 165 5.85 -22.52 -4.37
N VAL A 166 7.00 -21.87 -4.45
CA VAL A 166 8.22 -22.37 -5.10
C VAL A 166 9.36 -22.37 -4.11
N ALA A 167 10.02 -23.51 -3.95
CA ALA A 167 11.27 -23.60 -3.19
C ALA A 167 12.41 -22.89 -3.93
N PRO A 168 13.48 -22.46 -3.24
CA PRO A 168 14.64 -21.80 -3.88
C PRO A 168 15.31 -22.56 -5.02
N ASN A 169 15.12 -23.87 -5.11
CA ASN A 169 15.60 -24.70 -6.21
C ASN A 169 14.68 -24.73 -7.44
N GLY A 170 13.59 -23.95 -7.43
CA GLY A 170 12.60 -23.86 -8.50
C GLY A 170 11.50 -24.92 -8.47
N THR A 171 11.44 -25.77 -7.44
CA THR A 171 10.40 -26.81 -7.30
C THR A 171 9.12 -26.20 -6.75
N ILE A 172 7.99 -26.43 -7.42
CA ILE A 172 6.67 -26.10 -6.87
C ILE A 172 6.36 -27.05 -5.70
N THR A 173 6.11 -26.49 -4.51
CA THR A 173 5.91 -27.24 -3.27
C THR A 173 4.45 -27.30 -2.83
N TRP A 174 3.64 -26.34 -3.26
CA TRP A 174 2.21 -26.29 -2.98
C TRP A 174 1.48 -25.46 -4.04
N GLN A 175 0.19 -25.74 -4.24
CA GLN A 175 -0.69 -24.93 -5.08
C GLN A 175 -2.14 -25.00 -4.61
N TRP A 176 -2.88 -23.92 -4.83
CA TRP A 176 -4.33 -23.85 -4.79
C TRP A 176 -4.84 -23.33 -6.13
N ASN A 177 -5.85 -23.98 -6.70
CA ASN A 177 -6.45 -23.57 -7.98
C ASN A 177 -7.81 -22.95 -7.73
N ALA A 178 -8.08 -21.79 -8.33
CA ALA A 178 -9.35 -21.09 -8.19
C ALA A 178 -10.54 -21.88 -8.77
N SER A 179 -10.28 -22.81 -9.69
CA SER A 179 -11.26 -23.75 -10.24
C SER A 179 -11.90 -24.70 -9.21
N ARG A 180 -11.45 -24.65 -7.94
CA ARG A 180 -12.11 -25.34 -6.82
C ARG A 180 -13.31 -24.58 -6.28
N ARG A 181 -13.43 -23.29 -6.62
CA ARG A 181 -14.46 -22.36 -6.15
C ARG A 181 -15.23 -21.73 -7.31
N TYR A 182 -14.54 -21.28 -8.34
CA TYR A 182 -15.13 -20.64 -9.51
C TYR A 182 -15.18 -21.61 -10.69
N ASP A 183 -16.14 -21.41 -11.57
CA ASP A 183 -16.29 -22.24 -12.75
C ASP A 183 -15.32 -21.79 -13.87
N ALA A 184 -14.40 -22.69 -14.20
CA ALA A 184 -13.30 -22.38 -15.11
C ALA A 184 -13.72 -22.57 -16.58
N PRO A 185 -13.33 -21.64 -17.47
CA PRO A 185 -13.54 -21.82 -18.91
C PRO A 185 -12.81 -23.07 -19.41
N PRO A 186 -13.23 -23.65 -20.56
CA PRO A 186 -12.61 -24.86 -21.12
C PRO A 186 -11.10 -24.73 -21.38
N ASP A 187 -10.62 -23.51 -21.63
CA ASP A 187 -9.19 -23.20 -21.68
C ASP A 187 -8.93 -21.89 -20.91
N PRO A 188 -8.51 -21.97 -19.62
CA PRO A 188 -8.25 -20.79 -18.79
C PRO A 188 -7.16 -19.90 -19.38
N THR A 189 -6.26 -20.47 -20.17
CA THR A 189 -5.10 -19.74 -20.70
C THR A 189 -5.43 -18.75 -21.81
N ARG A 190 -6.68 -18.73 -22.29
CA ARG A 190 -7.11 -17.89 -23.42
C ARG A 190 -7.93 -16.69 -23.00
N THR A 191 -8.22 -16.56 -21.72
CA THR A 191 -9.14 -15.55 -21.21
C THR A 191 -8.65 -15.06 -19.86
N ASP A 192 -8.98 -13.81 -19.56
CA ASP A 192 -8.58 -13.14 -18.32
C ASP A 192 -9.74 -13.25 -17.32
N TRP A 193 -10.18 -14.46 -17.00
CA TRP A 193 -11.51 -14.68 -16.42
C TRP A 193 -11.58 -14.29 -14.94
N LEU A 194 -10.58 -14.60 -14.11
CA LEU A 194 -10.59 -14.16 -12.70
C LEU A 194 -9.62 -13.00 -12.43
N HIS A 195 -8.51 -12.96 -13.17
CA HIS A 195 -7.45 -11.97 -13.01
C HIS A 195 -6.96 -11.93 -11.54
N ILE A 196 -6.53 -13.08 -11.00
CA ILE A 196 -5.93 -13.12 -9.66
C ILE A 196 -4.65 -12.31 -9.67
N ASN A 197 -4.67 -11.18 -8.98
CA ASN A 197 -3.65 -10.15 -9.11
C ASN A 197 -2.82 -9.95 -7.85
N ASP A 198 -3.15 -10.64 -6.76
CA ASP A 198 -2.50 -10.46 -5.48
C ASP A 198 -2.60 -11.70 -4.58
N VAL A 199 -1.57 -11.96 -3.78
CA VAL A 199 -1.53 -12.95 -2.71
C VAL A 199 -0.60 -12.57 -1.54
N ASP A 200 -1.22 -12.26 -0.42
CA ASP A 200 -0.53 -11.93 0.83
C ASP A 200 -0.53 -13.06 1.87
N ARG A 201 0.57 -13.29 2.57
CA ARG A 201 0.59 -14.13 3.78
C ARG A 201 0.00 -13.37 4.98
N VAL A 202 -1.21 -13.75 5.36
CA VAL A 202 -1.91 -13.23 6.56
C VAL A 202 -1.77 -14.13 7.80
N GLY A 203 -1.08 -15.26 7.67
CA GLY A 203 -0.82 -16.16 8.80
C GLY A 203 -0.05 -17.42 8.40
N ASP A 204 0.21 -18.29 9.38
CA ASP A 204 0.88 -19.57 9.10
C ASP A 204 -0.02 -20.48 8.25
N GLY A 205 0.32 -20.56 6.96
CA GLY A 205 -0.47 -21.33 5.98
C GLY A 205 -1.80 -20.68 5.63
N ARG A 206 -2.03 -19.40 5.98
CA ARG A 206 -3.19 -18.61 5.58
C ARG A 206 -2.76 -17.50 4.63
N TYR A 207 -3.47 -17.36 3.52
CA TYR A 207 -3.17 -16.40 2.45
C TYR A 207 -4.41 -15.60 2.07
N MET A 208 -4.29 -14.28 1.99
CA MET A 208 -5.28 -13.41 1.39
C MET A 208 -5.06 -13.40 -0.13
N VAL A 209 -6.11 -13.42 -0.93
CA VAL A 209 -6.02 -13.46 -2.39
C VAL A 209 -7.03 -12.49 -2.98
N SER A 210 -6.57 -11.60 -3.86
CA SER A 210 -7.47 -10.76 -4.64
C SER A 210 -7.94 -11.48 -5.91
N VAL A 211 -9.25 -11.67 -6.03
CA VAL A 211 -9.90 -12.18 -7.24
C VAL A 211 -10.60 -11.02 -7.93
N ARG A 212 -9.82 -10.27 -8.72
CA ARG A 212 -10.21 -8.96 -9.26
C ARG A 212 -11.56 -8.98 -9.98
N ASN A 213 -11.76 -9.88 -10.94
CA ASN A 213 -12.98 -9.86 -11.76
C ASN A 213 -14.21 -10.44 -11.06
N ALA A 214 -14.04 -11.03 -9.87
CA ALA A 214 -15.13 -11.49 -9.02
C ALA A 214 -15.47 -10.47 -7.93
N ASN A 215 -14.76 -9.33 -7.86
CA ASN A 215 -14.91 -8.33 -6.80
C ASN A 215 -14.78 -8.90 -5.38
N GLN A 216 -13.98 -9.96 -5.22
CA GLN A 216 -13.86 -10.72 -3.97
C GLN A 216 -12.41 -10.79 -3.49
N LEU A 217 -12.23 -10.76 -2.17
CA LEU A 217 -11.00 -11.21 -1.52
C LEU A 217 -11.27 -12.53 -0.82
N LEU A 218 -10.31 -13.45 -0.90
CA LEU A 218 -10.41 -14.76 -0.27
C LEU A 218 -9.34 -14.90 0.80
N VAL A 219 -9.67 -15.51 1.94
CA VAL A 219 -8.65 -16.10 2.82
C VAL A 219 -8.63 -17.60 2.59
N ILE A 220 -7.45 -18.11 2.23
CA ILE A 220 -7.21 -19.50 1.90
C ILE A 220 -6.29 -20.11 2.95
N GLU A 221 -6.69 -21.25 3.52
CA GLU A 221 -5.89 -22.00 4.48
C GLU A 221 -5.39 -23.33 3.87
N ARG A 222 -4.08 -23.59 4.01
CA ARG A 222 -3.45 -24.82 3.49
C ARG A 222 -4.08 -26.05 4.13
N GLY A 223 -4.68 -26.89 3.28
CA GLY A 223 -5.31 -28.14 3.70
C GLY A 223 -6.81 -28.03 3.97
N GLU A 224 -7.35 -26.81 4.05
CA GLU A 224 -8.77 -26.54 4.25
C GLU A 224 -9.43 -25.94 3.00
N GLY A 225 -8.77 -24.99 2.33
CA GLY A 225 -9.31 -24.28 1.16
C GLY A 225 -9.70 -22.85 1.53
N VAL A 226 -10.76 -22.33 0.91
CA VAL A 226 -11.28 -20.99 1.22
C VAL A 226 -12.02 -21.05 2.56
N VAL A 227 -11.55 -20.27 3.53
CA VAL A 227 -12.10 -20.22 4.89
C VAL A 227 -12.83 -18.91 5.18
N GLU A 228 -12.64 -17.89 4.33
CA GLU A 228 -13.29 -16.59 4.47
C GLU A 228 -13.37 -15.90 3.10
N VAL A 229 -14.41 -15.08 2.93
CA VAL A 229 -14.66 -14.30 1.71
C VAL A 229 -15.04 -12.88 2.13
N VAL A 230 -14.25 -11.90 1.71
CA VAL A 230 -14.62 -10.48 1.78
C VAL A 230 -15.44 -10.15 0.55
N ASN A 231 -16.53 -9.38 0.74
CA ASN A 231 -17.51 -9.09 -0.30
C ASN A 231 -18.18 -10.37 -0.86
N GLU A 232 -18.60 -11.26 0.04
CA GLU A 232 -19.26 -12.51 -0.33
C GLU A 232 -20.57 -12.25 -1.07
N ASP A 233 -20.78 -12.99 -2.16
CA ASP A 233 -22.01 -12.96 -2.94
C ASP A 233 -23.10 -13.76 -2.23
N GLU A 234 -23.81 -13.10 -1.32
CA GLU A 234 -24.94 -13.70 -0.59
C GLU A 234 -26.23 -13.76 -1.41
N ASN A 235 -26.36 -12.88 -2.42
CA ASN A 235 -27.58 -12.70 -3.21
C ASN A 235 -27.26 -12.83 -4.70
N ARG A 236 -27.44 -14.06 -5.20
CA ARG A 236 -27.34 -14.57 -6.60
C ARG A 236 -28.18 -13.84 -7.67
N ALA A 237 -28.33 -12.52 -7.57
CA ALA A 237 -29.25 -11.71 -8.36
C ALA A 237 -28.61 -10.45 -8.95
N ASP A 238 -27.35 -10.15 -8.63
CA ASP A 238 -26.63 -8.95 -9.11
C ASP A 238 -25.22 -9.28 -9.62
N ASP A 239 -25.13 -10.21 -10.58
CA ASP A 239 -23.86 -10.67 -11.17
C ASP A 239 -23.51 -9.96 -12.50
N GLU A 240 -24.34 -9.01 -12.96
CA GLU A 240 -24.19 -8.38 -14.29
C GLU A 240 -22.84 -7.64 -14.46
N ASN A 241 -22.26 -7.13 -13.36
CA ASN A 241 -20.96 -6.44 -13.42
C ASN A 241 -19.79 -7.41 -13.69
N CYS A 242 -19.88 -8.64 -13.18
CA CYS A 242 -18.84 -9.66 -13.36
C CYS A 242 -19.09 -10.52 -14.61
N LYS A 243 -20.35 -10.78 -14.94
CA LYS A 243 -20.74 -11.77 -15.95
C LYS A 243 -20.37 -11.35 -17.36
N GLY A 244 -19.69 -12.24 -18.06
CA GLY A 244 -19.17 -12.03 -19.41
C GLY A 244 -17.98 -11.07 -19.46
N TYR A 245 -17.65 -10.37 -18.37
CA TYR A 245 -16.46 -9.54 -18.28
C TYR A 245 -15.23 -10.44 -18.41
N ARG A 246 -14.45 -10.21 -19.46
CA ARG A 246 -13.19 -10.94 -19.74
C ARG A 246 -13.32 -12.48 -19.71
N GLY A 247 -14.51 -13.01 -19.97
CA GLY A 247 -14.79 -14.45 -20.04
C GLY A 247 -15.19 -15.11 -18.73
N PHE A 248 -15.45 -14.36 -17.66
CA PHE A 248 -16.04 -14.89 -16.44
C PHE A 248 -17.51 -15.24 -16.67
N ALA A 249 -17.90 -16.51 -16.48
CA ALA A 249 -19.26 -17.00 -16.75
C ALA A 249 -19.50 -18.34 -16.05
N ASP A 250 -20.76 -18.74 -16.00
CA ASP A 250 -21.22 -20.12 -15.73
C ASP A 250 -21.02 -20.97 -17.01
N HIS A 251 -19.84 -21.61 -17.13
CA HIS A 251 -19.41 -22.45 -18.26
C HIS A 251 -19.94 -23.88 -18.19
N ASP A 252 -20.18 -24.43 -16.99
CA ASP A 252 -20.73 -25.76 -16.77
C ASP A 252 -22.28 -25.78 -16.77
N ASN A 253 -22.89 -24.59 -16.69
CA ASN A 253 -24.32 -24.34 -16.72
C ASN A 253 -25.05 -25.07 -15.59
N ASP A 254 -24.44 -25.12 -14.40
CA ASP A 254 -24.99 -25.73 -13.20
C ASP A 254 -25.73 -24.74 -12.27
N SER A 255 -25.56 -23.44 -12.51
CA SER A 255 -26.02 -22.35 -11.65
C SER A 255 -27.02 -21.42 -12.34
N ASP A 256 -27.70 -21.90 -13.39
CA ASP A 256 -28.70 -21.15 -14.17
C ASP A 256 -28.15 -19.81 -14.74
N GLY A 257 -26.83 -19.76 -14.98
CA GLY A 257 -26.11 -18.60 -15.48
C GLY A 257 -25.49 -17.70 -14.40
N ASP A 258 -25.73 -17.97 -13.12
CA ASP A 258 -25.22 -17.19 -11.99
C ASP A 258 -23.71 -17.41 -11.77
N VAL A 259 -22.99 -16.36 -11.38
CA VAL A 259 -21.56 -16.42 -11.01
C VAL A 259 -21.30 -15.74 -9.67
N LEU A 260 -20.30 -16.22 -8.93
CA LEU A 260 -19.89 -15.61 -7.66
C LEU A 260 -19.32 -14.21 -7.90
N CYS A 261 -20.14 -13.17 -7.66
CA CYS A 261 -19.82 -11.77 -7.92
C CYS A 261 -20.08 -10.93 -6.67
N GLY A 262 -19.03 -10.35 -6.08
CA GLY A 262 -19.17 -9.42 -4.95
C GLY A 262 -19.83 -8.10 -5.36
N ASP A 263 -20.39 -7.38 -4.38
CA ASP A 263 -21.05 -6.08 -4.58
C ASP A 263 -20.03 -5.05 -5.13
N PRO A 264 -20.21 -4.52 -6.36
CA PRO A 264 -19.32 -3.52 -6.94
C PRO A 264 -19.30 -2.18 -6.19
N GLY A 265 -20.32 -1.92 -5.36
CA GLY A 265 -20.34 -0.77 -4.46
C GLY A 265 -19.36 -0.92 -3.28
N MET A 266 -19.01 -2.16 -2.90
CA MET A 266 -17.99 -2.43 -1.88
C MET A 266 -16.59 -2.43 -2.51
N LEU A 267 -16.39 -3.21 -3.58
CA LEU A 267 -15.14 -3.34 -4.33
C LEU A 267 -15.46 -3.57 -5.82
N ASP A 268 -14.79 -2.85 -6.71
CA ASP A 268 -14.90 -3.03 -8.16
C ASP A 268 -13.50 -3.17 -8.79
N HIS A 269 -13.14 -4.42 -9.11
CA HIS A 269 -11.88 -4.80 -9.71
C HIS A 269 -10.65 -4.31 -8.94
N GLN A 270 -10.62 -4.64 -7.65
CA GLN A 270 -9.66 -4.21 -6.66
C GLN A 270 -8.24 -4.78 -6.82
N HIS A 271 -7.26 -4.16 -6.15
CA HIS A 271 -5.84 -4.57 -6.13
C HIS A 271 -5.19 -4.42 -4.76
N ASN A 272 -4.09 -5.18 -4.59
CA ASN A 272 -3.15 -5.19 -3.47
C ASN A 272 -3.81 -4.96 -2.09
N PRO A 273 -4.68 -5.90 -1.65
CA PRO A 273 -5.33 -5.85 -0.34
C PRO A 273 -4.33 -6.07 0.81
N GLN A 274 -3.96 -5.01 1.52
CA GLN A 274 -3.16 -5.12 2.74
C GLN A 274 -4.00 -5.52 3.96
N SER A 275 -3.66 -6.64 4.60
CA SER A 275 -4.25 -7.01 5.89
C SER A 275 -3.77 -6.09 7.03
N LEU A 276 -4.74 -5.50 7.75
CA LEU A 276 -4.51 -4.70 8.98
C LEU A 276 -4.85 -5.52 10.25
N GLY A 277 -4.93 -6.84 10.10
CA GLY A 277 -5.33 -7.82 11.11
C GLY A 277 -6.54 -8.65 10.68
N PRO A 278 -7.10 -9.48 11.59
CA PRO A 278 -8.09 -10.51 11.23
C PRO A 278 -9.45 -9.97 10.77
N ASP A 279 -9.75 -8.72 11.12
CA ASP A 279 -11.04 -8.06 10.98
C ASP A 279 -10.94 -6.73 10.20
N ALA A 280 -9.82 -6.49 9.52
CA ALA A 280 -9.58 -5.25 8.78
C ALA A 280 -8.64 -5.45 7.58
N VAL A 281 -9.03 -4.90 6.43
CA VAL A 281 -8.23 -4.92 5.19
C VAL A 281 -8.29 -3.55 4.50
N LEU A 282 -7.16 -3.06 4.02
CA LEU A 282 -7.05 -1.87 3.17
C LEU A 282 -6.88 -2.32 1.72
N VAL A 283 -7.58 -1.69 0.79
CA VAL A 283 -7.64 -2.13 -0.60
C VAL A 283 -7.59 -0.95 -1.55
N ALA A 284 -6.83 -1.06 -2.64
CA ALA A 284 -6.95 -0.17 -3.80
C ALA A 284 -8.14 -0.62 -4.65
N ASP A 285 -9.24 0.13 -4.60
CA ASP A 285 -10.51 -0.18 -5.28
C ASP A 285 -10.54 0.52 -6.66
N SER A 286 -9.94 -0.14 -7.64
CA SER A 286 -9.42 0.51 -8.85
C SER A 286 -10.47 1.09 -9.78
N GLU A 287 -11.57 0.40 -10.06
CA GLU A 287 -12.60 0.93 -10.98
C GLU A 287 -13.58 1.87 -10.28
N ASN A 288 -13.52 1.93 -8.94
CA ASN A 288 -14.16 2.97 -8.13
C ASN A 288 -13.25 4.19 -7.85
N ASP A 289 -12.02 4.22 -8.37
CA ASP A 289 -11.06 5.32 -8.24
C ASP A 289 -10.81 5.76 -6.77
N ARG A 290 -10.67 4.80 -5.86
CA ARG A 290 -10.50 5.07 -4.42
C ARG A 290 -9.60 4.02 -3.74
N ALA A 291 -9.11 4.36 -2.54
CA ALA A 291 -8.62 3.38 -1.58
C ALA A 291 -9.64 3.27 -0.43
N VAL A 292 -9.93 2.05 0.03
CA VAL A 292 -10.92 1.78 1.08
C VAL A 292 -10.39 0.83 2.14
N GLU A 293 -10.73 1.10 3.40
CA GLU A 293 -10.53 0.18 4.52
C GLU A 293 -11.87 -0.49 4.82
N LEU A 294 -11.91 -1.82 4.77
CA LEU A 294 -13.07 -2.65 5.11
C LEU A 294 -12.85 -3.25 6.50
N HIS A 295 -13.89 -3.25 7.35
CA HIS A 295 -13.87 -3.94 8.64
C HIS A 295 -14.95 -5.03 8.70
N GLU A 296 -14.59 -6.13 9.33
CA GLU A 296 -15.50 -7.22 9.68
C GLU A 296 -16.17 -6.93 11.02
N ASN A 297 -17.49 -7.11 11.07
CA ASN A 297 -18.25 -7.08 12.32
C ASN A 297 -19.37 -8.14 12.27
N GLU A 298 -19.30 -9.14 13.16
CA GLU A 298 -20.33 -10.18 13.31
C GLU A 298 -20.64 -10.98 12.02
N GLY A 299 -19.63 -11.19 11.19
CA GLY A 299 -19.69 -11.89 9.90
C GLY A 299 -19.89 -10.98 8.69
N GLU A 300 -20.08 -9.68 8.90
CA GLU A 300 -20.38 -8.72 7.83
C GLU A 300 -19.21 -7.76 7.60
N TRP A 301 -18.73 -7.69 6.36
CA TRP A 301 -17.70 -6.73 5.94
C TRP A 301 -18.35 -5.42 5.48
N THR A 302 -17.84 -4.29 5.96
CA THR A 302 -18.35 -2.96 5.57
C THR A 302 -17.22 -1.95 5.38
N ILE A 303 -17.43 -0.95 4.52
CA ILE A 303 -16.48 0.16 4.33
C ILE A 303 -16.40 1.00 5.61
N ALA A 304 -15.24 0.95 6.26
CA ALA A 304 -14.91 1.70 7.44
C ALA A 304 -14.15 2.99 7.12
N TRP A 305 -13.45 3.08 6.00
CA TRP A 305 -12.81 4.33 5.59
C TRP A 305 -12.61 4.35 4.09
N GLY A 306 -12.50 5.55 3.50
CA GLY A 306 -12.12 5.67 2.10
C GLY A 306 -11.59 7.05 1.73
N VAL A 307 -10.78 7.08 0.68
CA VAL A 307 -10.23 8.29 0.08
C VAL A 307 -10.28 8.18 -1.44
N GLU A 308 -10.82 9.20 -2.10
CA GLU A 308 -11.02 9.25 -3.55
C GLU A 308 -10.12 10.28 -4.25
N SER A 309 -9.38 11.09 -3.49
CA SER A 309 -8.53 12.13 -4.06
C SER A 309 -7.36 12.52 -3.17
N ALA A 310 -6.32 13.06 -3.81
CA ALA A 310 -5.16 13.67 -3.18
C ALA A 310 -5.03 15.13 -3.62
N ASN A 311 -5.16 16.08 -2.68
CA ASN A 311 -5.19 17.53 -2.94
C ASN A 311 -6.25 17.92 -4.01
N ALA A 312 -7.46 17.37 -3.91
CA ALA A 312 -8.57 17.60 -4.85
C ALA A 312 -8.30 17.14 -6.30
N VAL A 313 -7.25 16.35 -6.53
CA VAL A 313 -7.07 15.58 -7.76
C VAL A 313 -7.55 14.16 -7.46
N GLY A 314 -8.67 13.78 -8.06
CA GLY A 314 -9.22 12.42 -7.96
C GLY A 314 -8.20 11.39 -8.38
N PHE A 315 -8.23 10.22 -7.74
CA PHE A 315 -7.45 9.08 -8.22
C PHE A 315 -7.97 8.61 -9.57
N ASP A 316 -7.12 7.94 -10.33
CA ASP A 316 -7.50 7.28 -11.57
C ASP A 316 -6.79 5.93 -11.60
N TRP A 317 -7.59 4.88 -11.34
CA TRP A 317 -7.18 3.49 -11.35
C TRP A 317 -6.04 3.18 -10.38
N PRO A 318 -6.22 3.45 -9.07
CA PRO A 318 -5.20 3.13 -8.08
C PRO A 318 -4.94 1.61 -8.05
N ARG A 319 -3.67 1.19 -7.99
CA ARG A 319 -3.31 -0.25 -8.04
C ARG A 319 -2.78 -0.80 -6.73
N ASP A 320 -2.36 0.07 -5.83
CA ASP A 320 -1.81 -0.31 -4.54
C ASP A 320 -2.08 0.80 -3.50
N ALA A 321 -2.32 0.39 -2.25
CA ALA A 321 -2.61 1.24 -1.12
C ALA A 321 -2.12 0.64 0.21
N ASP A 322 -1.10 1.27 0.77
CA ASP A 322 -0.38 0.81 1.96
C ASP A 322 -0.58 1.72 3.16
N ARG A 323 -1.03 1.16 4.28
CA ARG A 323 -1.09 1.85 5.57
C ARG A 323 0.29 1.90 6.21
N LEU A 324 0.80 3.12 6.34
CA LEU A 324 2.08 3.36 7.01
C LEU A 324 1.93 3.41 8.55
N PRO A 325 3.00 3.12 9.31
CA PRO A 325 2.98 3.16 10.78
C PRO A 325 2.64 4.53 11.39
N ASN A 326 2.80 5.62 10.62
CA ASN A 326 2.42 6.97 11.04
C ASN A 326 0.91 7.26 10.87
N GLY A 327 0.14 6.32 10.31
CA GLY A 327 -1.29 6.44 10.06
C GLY A 327 -1.66 7.02 8.69
N ASN A 328 -0.68 7.43 7.88
CA ASN A 328 -0.90 7.85 6.50
C ASN A 328 -1.04 6.63 5.58
N THR A 329 -1.61 6.87 4.40
CA THR A 329 -1.71 5.86 3.34
C THR A 329 -0.84 6.25 2.16
N LEU A 330 0.05 5.35 1.74
CA LEU A 330 0.80 5.43 0.48
C LEU A 330 -0.04 4.80 -0.63
N ILE A 331 -0.21 5.46 -1.76
CA ILE A 331 -1.12 5.02 -2.83
C ILE A 331 -0.41 5.16 -4.19
N THR A 332 -0.46 4.11 -5.01
CA THR A 332 -0.07 4.17 -6.42
C THR A 332 -1.26 4.65 -7.26
N ASP A 333 -1.23 5.91 -7.68
CA ASP A 333 -2.28 6.53 -8.49
C ASP A 333 -1.92 6.39 -9.98
N THR A 334 -2.14 5.18 -10.48
CA THR A 334 -1.52 4.59 -11.66
C THR A 334 -1.68 5.42 -12.93
N ARG A 335 -2.92 5.76 -13.31
CA ARG A 335 -3.16 6.47 -14.58
C ARG A 335 -2.84 7.96 -14.47
N ASN A 336 -2.80 8.51 -13.26
CA ASN A 336 -2.21 9.81 -12.99
C ASN A 336 -0.67 9.80 -12.94
N ASN A 337 -0.03 8.63 -13.04
CA ASN A 337 1.42 8.45 -13.11
C ASN A 337 2.19 9.03 -11.91
N ARG A 338 1.62 8.85 -10.72
CA ARG A 338 2.19 9.35 -9.47
C ARG A 338 2.01 8.35 -8.34
N ILE A 339 2.86 8.49 -7.33
CA ILE A 339 2.63 7.91 -6.01
C ILE A 339 2.37 9.07 -5.06
N VAL A 340 1.42 8.89 -4.15
CA VAL A 340 1.09 9.89 -3.12
C VAL A 340 1.07 9.26 -1.74
N GLU A 341 1.54 10.00 -0.75
CA GLU A 341 1.24 9.70 0.65
C GLU A 341 0.19 10.71 1.13
N VAL A 342 -0.90 10.21 1.69
CA VAL A 342 -2.03 11.01 2.18
C VAL A 342 -2.28 10.75 3.65
N THR A 343 -2.66 11.79 4.38
CA THR A 343 -3.23 11.64 5.72
C THR A 343 -4.62 10.96 5.64
N PRO A 344 -5.19 10.51 6.77
CA PRO A 344 -6.54 9.93 6.82
C PRO A 344 -7.66 10.79 6.20
N ASN A 345 -7.47 12.10 6.05
CA ASN A 345 -8.45 12.99 5.41
C ASN A 345 -8.13 13.32 3.92
N GLY A 346 -7.17 12.62 3.30
CA GLY A 346 -6.79 12.83 1.90
C GLY A 346 -5.83 13.99 1.65
N THR A 347 -5.30 14.63 2.70
CA THR A 347 -4.28 15.68 2.52
C THR A 347 -2.96 15.05 2.09
N THR A 348 -2.45 15.44 0.92
CA THR A 348 -1.14 14.95 0.45
C THR A 348 -0.02 15.55 1.27
N VAL A 349 0.89 14.68 1.72
CA VAL A 349 2.08 15.02 2.52
C VAL A 349 3.37 14.73 1.77
N TRP A 350 3.33 13.79 0.84
CA TRP A 350 4.42 13.47 -0.07
C TRP A 350 3.86 13.03 -1.43
N ARG A 351 4.62 13.26 -2.49
CA ARG A 351 4.31 12.75 -3.83
C ARG A 351 5.58 12.52 -4.63
N ALA A 352 5.53 11.58 -5.57
CA ALA A 352 6.52 11.44 -6.62
C ALA A 352 5.87 11.20 -7.98
N ASP A 353 6.41 11.84 -9.01
CA ASP A 353 6.05 11.55 -10.40
C ASP A 353 6.89 10.35 -10.87
N THR A 354 6.25 9.30 -11.37
CA THR A 354 6.94 8.02 -11.68
C THR A 354 7.19 7.80 -13.17
N GLY A 355 6.65 8.68 -14.01
CA GLY A 355 6.71 8.58 -15.48
C GLY A 355 5.42 8.02 -16.02
N ARG A 356 5.26 6.69 -16.00
CA ARG A 356 4.05 6.02 -16.50
C ARG A 356 3.67 4.77 -15.74
N TRP A 357 2.44 4.73 -15.22
CA TRP A 357 1.79 3.53 -14.64
C TRP A 357 2.65 2.81 -13.58
N PRO A 358 2.88 3.45 -12.40
CA PRO A 358 3.35 2.72 -11.23
C PRO A 358 2.33 1.64 -10.88
N TYR A 359 2.80 0.48 -10.45
CA TYR A 359 1.95 -0.64 -10.05
C TYR A 359 1.89 -0.75 -8.53
N ASP A 360 3.06 -1.00 -7.95
CA ASP A 360 3.29 -1.22 -6.53
C ASP A 360 4.34 -0.25 -5.99
N ALA A 361 4.24 0.14 -4.72
CA ALA A 361 5.19 1.04 -4.08
C ALA A 361 5.37 0.83 -2.57
N GLU A 362 6.48 0.21 -2.17
CA GLU A 362 6.82 0.04 -0.76
C GLU A 362 7.56 1.24 -0.12
N ARG A 363 7.15 1.61 1.10
CA ARG A 363 7.90 2.56 1.95
C ARG A 363 9.01 1.85 2.73
N LEU A 364 10.25 2.29 2.55
CA LEU A 364 11.36 1.76 3.36
C LEU A 364 11.49 2.47 4.72
N PRO A 365 11.87 1.74 5.79
CA PRO A 365 12.26 0.32 5.81
C PRO A 365 11.09 -0.64 6.09
N TYR A 366 9.85 -0.21 5.93
CA TYR A 366 8.68 -0.99 6.34
C TYR A 366 8.38 -2.14 5.36
N GLY A 367 8.51 -1.89 4.06
CA GLY A 367 8.02 -2.83 3.03
C GLY A 367 6.50 -2.88 3.00
N GLU A 368 5.95 -3.91 2.37
CA GLU A 368 4.56 -4.33 2.57
C GLU A 368 4.41 -4.99 3.96
N VAL A 369 3.61 -4.37 4.84
CA VAL A 369 3.46 -4.83 6.23
C VAL A 369 2.07 -5.40 6.46
N THR A 370 1.97 -6.70 6.70
CA THR A 370 0.74 -7.37 7.15
C THR A 370 0.77 -7.55 8.67
N ASP A 371 0.29 -6.54 9.42
CA ASP A 371 0.42 -6.52 10.89
C ASP A 371 -0.77 -5.84 11.58
N ASP A 372 -1.25 -6.44 12.68
CA ASP A 372 -2.35 -5.91 13.51
C ASP A 372 -1.97 -4.63 14.28
N ARG A 373 -0.69 -4.27 14.30
CA ARG A 373 -0.16 -3.04 14.89
C ARG A 373 -0.32 -1.82 13.97
N LEU A 374 -0.70 -2.00 12.70
CA LEU A 374 -0.93 -0.88 11.80
C LEU A 374 -2.18 -0.07 12.23
N PRO A 375 -2.15 1.28 12.10
CA PRO A 375 -3.30 2.09 12.48
C PRO A 375 -4.53 1.81 11.61
N ARG A 376 -5.64 1.41 12.23
CA ARG A 376 -6.94 1.24 11.58
C ARG A 376 -7.76 2.53 11.63
N LEU A 377 -8.57 2.78 10.60
CA LEU A 377 -9.49 3.92 10.52
C LEU A 377 -10.93 3.42 10.54
N ASN A 378 -11.72 3.94 11.47
CA ASN A 378 -13.13 3.58 11.60
C ASN A 378 -14.05 4.70 11.11
N ALA A 379 -15.08 4.35 10.35
CA ALA A 379 -16.20 5.22 9.98
C ALA A 379 -17.10 5.54 11.18
N THR A 380 -16.99 4.75 12.26
CA THR A 380 -17.80 4.93 13.48
C THR A 380 -17.30 6.05 14.39
N GLY A 381 -16.21 6.72 14.03
CA GLY A 381 -15.63 7.86 14.78
C GLY A 381 -15.69 9.22 14.07
N ASP A 382 -15.91 9.26 12.77
CA ASP A 382 -16.39 10.42 12.02
C ASP A 382 -16.77 9.90 10.62
N THR A 383 -17.98 10.24 10.22
CA THR A 383 -18.61 9.89 8.95
C THR A 383 -17.71 10.19 7.75
N LEU A 384 -18.08 9.61 6.60
CA LEU A 384 -17.86 10.14 5.25
C LEU A 384 -18.17 11.64 5.17
N ASP A 385 -17.32 12.49 5.74
CA ASP A 385 -17.47 13.93 5.69
C ASP A 385 -16.70 14.40 4.47
N ARG A 386 -17.44 14.49 3.35
CA ARG A 386 -17.09 15.33 2.21
C ARG A 386 -16.46 16.63 2.71
N GLY A 387 -15.13 16.75 2.61
CA GLY A 387 -14.44 18.00 2.89
C GLY A 387 -14.34 18.40 4.36
N GLY A 388 -14.21 17.45 5.29
CA GLY A 388 -13.74 17.75 6.65
C GLY A 388 -12.29 18.25 6.63
N GLU A 389 -12.08 19.54 6.35
CA GLU A 389 -10.78 20.19 6.50
C GLU A 389 -10.25 19.88 7.91
N SER A 390 -9.07 19.27 7.99
CA SER A 390 -8.29 19.24 9.24
C SER A 390 -8.31 20.63 9.87
N VAL A 391 -8.52 20.72 11.18
CA VAL A 391 -8.57 22.01 11.89
C VAL A 391 -7.28 22.83 11.66
N LEU A 392 -6.15 22.18 11.36
CA LEU A 392 -4.85 22.79 11.05
C LEU A 392 -4.07 22.02 9.96
N PRO A 393 -4.40 22.15 8.65
CA PRO A 393 -3.81 21.33 7.58
C PRO A 393 -2.29 21.50 7.43
N PHE A 394 -1.76 22.67 7.79
CA PHE A 394 -0.33 22.94 7.75
C PHE A 394 0.43 22.20 8.86
N VAL A 395 -0.22 21.92 9.99
CA VAL A 395 0.37 21.20 11.11
C VAL A 395 0.48 19.73 10.78
N ASP A 396 -0.57 19.15 10.20
CA ASP A 396 -0.60 17.74 9.79
C ASP A 396 0.42 17.48 8.67
N ARG A 397 0.48 18.35 7.66
CA ARG A 397 1.52 18.26 6.61
C ARG A 397 2.94 18.36 7.16
N ALA A 398 3.17 19.27 8.10
CA ALA A 398 4.49 19.44 8.70
C ALA A 398 4.86 18.26 9.61
N TYR A 399 3.90 17.69 10.36
CA TYR A 399 4.10 16.48 11.14
C TYR A 399 4.43 15.29 10.26
N ALA A 400 3.62 15.06 9.22
CA ALA A 400 3.81 13.94 8.32
C ALA A 400 5.15 14.04 7.57
N GLY A 401 5.44 15.20 6.98
CA GLY A 401 6.73 15.45 6.32
C GLY A 401 7.93 15.27 7.26
N LEU A 402 7.79 15.58 8.55
CA LEU A 402 8.82 15.30 9.56
C LEU A 402 8.91 13.80 9.87
N SER A 403 7.79 13.10 10.09
CA SER A 403 7.74 11.66 10.37
C SER A 403 8.31 10.80 9.24
N PHE A 404 8.23 11.33 8.03
CA PHE A 404 8.76 10.71 6.83
C PHE A 404 10.30 10.69 6.81
N VAL A 405 10.95 11.76 7.28
CA VAL A 405 12.42 11.90 7.25
C VAL A 405 13.10 11.45 8.55
N VAL A 406 12.39 11.47 9.68
CA VAL A 406 12.94 11.11 10.99
C VAL A 406 11.95 10.26 11.78
N SER A 407 12.47 9.35 12.61
CA SER A 407 11.61 8.69 13.61
C SER A 407 11.17 9.70 14.63
N LEU A 408 9.87 9.96 14.60
CA LEU A 408 9.18 10.59 15.70
C LEU A 408 8.82 9.48 16.70
N PRO A 409 9.02 9.71 18.00
CA PRO A 409 8.47 8.81 19.01
C PRO A 409 6.96 8.68 18.83
N THR A 410 6.40 7.51 19.12
CA THR A 410 4.95 7.24 18.98
C THR A 410 4.06 8.19 19.77
N TRP A 411 4.59 8.77 20.86
CA TRP A 411 3.90 9.80 21.65
C TRP A 411 3.92 11.20 21.03
N PHE A 412 4.77 11.43 20.03
CA PHE A 412 4.80 12.68 19.29
C PHE A 412 3.64 12.65 18.28
N GLN A 413 2.86 13.71 18.24
CA GLN A 413 1.55 13.79 17.58
C GLN A 413 1.44 15.12 16.83
N PRO A 414 0.59 15.26 15.79
CA PRO A 414 0.53 16.46 14.96
C PRO A 414 0.40 17.76 15.74
N TRP A 415 -0.42 17.80 16.79
CA TRP A 415 -0.62 19.00 17.61
C TRP A 415 0.67 19.52 18.28
N HIS A 416 1.70 18.68 18.48
CA HIS A 416 3.01 19.13 18.97
C HIS A 416 3.68 20.09 18.00
N ILE A 417 3.54 19.89 16.70
CA ILE A 417 4.04 20.82 15.68
C ILE A 417 3.33 22.17 15.79
N GLY A 418 2.01 22.14 16.04
CA GLY A 418 1.24 23.35 16.33
C GLY A 418 1.75 24.11 17.56
N VAL A 419 2.01 23.40 18.66
CA VAL A 419 2.58 23.99 19.88
C VAL A 419 3.98 24.56 19.61
N ILE A 420 4.85 23.82 18.91
CA ILE A 420 6.19 24.28 18.55
C ILE A 420 6.11 25.57 17.73
N ALA A 421 5.25 25.62 16.71
CA ALA A 421 5.09 26.82 15.88
C ALA A 421 4.66 28.05 16.73
N VAL A 422 3.69 27.88 17.62
CA VAL A 422 3.25 28.95 18.54
C VAL A 422 4.38 29.38 19.47
N THR A 423 5.16 28.44 20.02
CA THR A 423 6.27 28.75 20.94
C THR A 423 7.38 29.52 20.23
N VAL A 424 7.68 29.22 18.97
CA VAL A 424 8.65 29.96 18.15
C VAL A 424 8.18 31.41 17.95
N VAL A 425 6.92 31.62 17.59
CA VAL A 425 6.36 32.97 17.44
C VAL A 425 6.43 33.75 18.75
N LEU A 426 6.01 33.15 19.87
CA LEU A 426 6.07 33.76 21.20
C LEU A 426 7.51 34.13 21.59
N ALA A 427 8.48 33.26 21.32
CA ALA A 427 9.89 33.50 21.60
C ALA A 427 10.47 34.64 20.76
N VAL A 428 10.16 34.70 19.46
CA VAL A 428 10.62 35.77 18.55
C VAL A 428 10.02 37.11 18.94
N VAL A 429 8.69 37.18 19.13
CA VAL A 429 7.98 38.40 19.54
C VAL A 429 8.46 38.85 20.92
N GLY A 430 8.56 37.91 21.87
CA GLY A 430 9.04 38.19 23.21
C GLY A 430 10.46 38.76 23.22
N SER A 431 11.38 38.14 22.47
CA SER A 431 12.75 38.60 22.32
C SER A 431 12.84 39.99 21.69
N GLY A 432 12.02 40.27 20.66
CA GLY A 432 11.92 41.60 20.04
C GLY A 432 11.41 42.68 21.00
N LEU A 433 10.46 42.34 21.88
CA LEU A 433 9.95 43.25 22.92
C LEU A 433 10.98 43.52 24.03
N VAL A 434 11.74 42.50 24.44
CA VAL A 434 12.85 42.67 25.38
C VAL A 434 13.92 43.59 24.78
N TRP A 435 14.30 43.35 23.53
CA TRP A 435 15.35 44.12 22.85
C TRP A 435 14.94 45.56 22.56
N SER A 436 13.74 45.79 22.02
CA SER A 436 13.22 47.15 21.80
C SER A 436 13.00 47.90 23.10
N GLY A 437 12.57 47.21 24.16
CA GLY A 437 12.45 47.77 25.50
C GLY A 437 13.79 48.14 26.13
N ARG A 438 14.92 47.57 25.69
CA ARG A 438 16.28 47.97 26.11
C ARG A 438 16.82 49.17 25.32
N ARG A 439 16.35 49.41 24.10
CA ARG A 439 16.76 50.56 23.27
C ARG A 439 16.00 51.86 23.55
N ASN A 440 14.81 51.77 24.14
CA ASN A 440 13.96 52.92 24.48
C ASN A 440 14.03 53.33 25.96
N GLN A 441 15.01 52.79 26.70
CA GLN A 441 15.49 53.32 27.98
C GLN A 441 16.74 54.14 27.70
#